data_AF-A0A6C0L2B6-F1
#
_entry.id   AF-A0A6C0L2B6-F1
#
_cell.length_a   1.000
_cell.length_b   1.000
_cell.length_c   1.000
_cell.angle_alpha   90.00
_cell.angle_beta   90.00
_cell.angle_gamma   90.00
#
_symmetry.space_group_name_H-M   'P 1'
#
loop_
_entity.id
_entity.type
_entity.pdbx_description
1 polymer ?
#
loop_
_entity_poly.entity_id
_entity_poly.type
_entity_poly.pdbx_seq_one_letter_code
_entity_poly.pdbx_strand_id
1 'polypeptide(L)'
;MKQLIYKPTQNRKTHEIILNILKNIDSDGQGRSINIVFTDNLCMLGAQTSDRIIKEVDGFRVYETDDNKSISINCESSDIEGVSRKQIDTHVLGLIIHEGVRNIITLTNSVRLPQMKNIIDLLVNKDSLGRPGIVPTNIPIINLYFDEADKTIRSITRELESILSHDYIKDFYITATPKKILKLYGKMELYPVQNTLDSYINLQYANWIDIGDLDYMDSLREMLNRIKCSDGGTINPKRFIFAPGIITKESHYSIAEESTNVYQCISVIVNSDGLHVLLPYGIKEIYLSSIVNSQNERVPTYPPSMYESFNSRNWNNLVESSGGDKFYKLNFNKKSLINENDNEFWKIIQSVREFWKDNPIIVTGSRCIERGITIQNPNNKMIRFTDGMLHNNISRGDSGAQMAGRFTLTYNDSLKRYDFEPINIYSSEKVKVYMINQEKKAMYAVKLSSEGKDMIEYNEWKNYERESVLGEEVFSTYLEAIHYAKRQFKDHTVKVNENPEYYSETKSRLGSCNRIDEGMYRGFRFNSFDNKDKQPIDNNTFKLRKTRHLRWRKKKTGNPYRIWAVYDTLEDISSLMYHVCYTPIALHNDLDESESDSDL
;
A
#
# COMPACT_ATOMS: atom_id res chain seq x y z
N MET A 1 9.11 23.38 -3.01
CA MET A 1 8.09 22.78 -2.11
C MET A 1 7.96 21.30 -2.48
N LYS A 2 7.68 20.41 -1.53
CA LYS A 2 7.62 18.95 -1.76
C LYS A 2 6.29 18.57 -2.42
N GLN A 3 6.32 17.81 -3.51
CA GLN A 3 5.12 17.42 -4.26
C GLN A 3 4.71 15.97 -3.96
N LEU A 4 3.41 15.74 -3.78
CA LEU A 4 2.82 14.45 -3.44
C LEU A 4 1.90 13.98 -4.57
N ILE A 5 2.20 12.83 -5.16
CA ILE A 5 1.33 12.09 -6.07
C ILE A 5 0.63 10.99 -5.26
N TYR A 6 -0.61 11.27 -4.85
CA TYR A 6 -1.37 10.38 -3.97
C TYR A 6 -2.65 9.87 -4.67
N LYS A 7 -2.62 8.59 -5.08
CA LYS A 7 -3.77 7.89 -5.68
C LYS A 7 -3.93 6.49 -5.06
N PRO A 8 -5.14 5.91 -5.10
CA PRO A 8 -5.37 4.53 -4.68
C PRO A 8 -4.42 3.52 -5.36
N THR A 9 -4.25 2.35 -4.75
CA THR A 9 -3.52 1.22 -5.35
C THR A 9 -4.11 0.88 -6.72
N GLN A 10 -3.26 0.49 -7.67
CA GLN A 10 -3.63 0.19 -9.06
C GLN A 10 -4.28 1.33 -9.84
N ASN A 11 -4.35 2.56 -9.31
CA ASN A 11 -4.99 3.68 -9.99
C ASN A 11 -3.99 4.53 -10.82
N ARG A 12 -3.23 3.84 -11.69
CA ARG A 12 -2.31 4.43 -12.69
C ARG A 12 -1.32 5.49 -12.15
N LYS A 13 -0.82 5.37 -10.91
CA LYS A 13 0.17 6.31 -10.33
C LYS A 13 1.42 6.48 -11.19
N THR A 14 1.97 5.37 -11.70
CA THR A 14 3.12 5.39 -12.61
C THR A 14 2.86 6.16 -13.90
N HIS A 15 1.62 6.16 -14.39
CA HIS A 15 1.24 6.91 -15.58
C HIS A 15 1.32 8.43 -15.34
N GLU A 16 1.08 8.91 -14.12
CA GLU A 16 1.27 10.33 -13.78
C GLU A 16 2.75 10.74 -13.86
N ILE A 17 3.66 9.83 -13.49
CA ILE A 17 5.12 10.01 -13.65
C ILE A 17 5.45 10.14 -15.14
N ILE A 18 4.93 9.21 -15.95
CA ILE A 18 5.12 9.17 -17.41
C ILE A 18 4.63 10.47 -18.05
N LEU A 19 3.41 10.91 -17.73
CA LEU A 19 2.85 12.16 -18.24
C LEU A 19 3.66 13.38 -17.83
N ASN A 20 4.21 13.40 -16.60
CA ASN A 20 5.07 14.49 -16.16
C ASN A 20 6.41 14.51 -16.91
N ILE A 21 7.04 13.34 -17.08
CA ILE A 21 8.27 13.19 -17.86
C ILE A 21 8.05 13.67 -19.30
N LEU A 22 6.97 13.22 -19.95
CA LEU A 22 6.60 13.62 -21.32
C LEU A 22 6.42 15.12 -21.45
N LYS A 23 5.78 15.79 -20.48
CA LYS A 23 5.63 17.26 -20.47
C LYS A 23 6.96 18.01 -20.36
N ASN A 24 7.99 17.38 -19.80
CA ASN A 24 9.32 17.97 -19.61
C ASN A 24 10.29 17.67 -20.77
N ILE A 25 9.86 16.84 -21.74
CA ILE A 25 10.56 16.61 -23.00
C ILE A 25 10.06 17.67 -23.99
N ASP A 26 10.99 18.43 -24.59
CA ASP A 26 10.64 19.50 -25.54
C ASP A 26 10.16 18.91 -26.89
N SER A 27 9.45 19.71 -27.70
CA SER A 27 8.97 19.29 -29.03
C SER A 27 10.08 18.84 -30.00
N ASP A 28 11.32 19.27 -29.73
CA ASP A 28 12.52 18.95 -30.50
C ASP A 28 13.30 17.75 -29.92
N GLY A 29 12.78 17.07 -28.89
CA GLY A 29 13.38 15.86 -28.29
C GLY A 29 14.60 16.11 -27.40
N GLN A 30 15.03 17.37 -27.20
CA GLN A 30 16.06 17.72 -26.22
C GLN A 30 15.41 17.96 -24.85
N GLY A 31 15.65 17.05 -23.90
CA GLY A 31 15.10 17.16 -22.55
C GLY A 31 15.63 18.39 -21.81
N ARG A 32 14.71 19.25 -21.32
CA ARG A 32 15.04 20.40 -20.44
C ARG A 32 15.24 19.99 -18.98
N SER A 33 15.18 18.71 -18.67
CA SER A 33 15.39 18.20 -17.32
C SER A 33 16.14 16.89 -17.33
N ILE A 34 16.79 16.58 -16.21
CA ILE A 34 17.17 15.21 -15.88
C ILE A 34 16.07 14.63 -14.98
N ASN A 35 15.48 13.51 -15.36
CA ASN A 35 14.44 12.81 -14.62
C ASN A 35 15.03 11.54 -14.00
N ILE A 36 15.00 11.44 -12.67
CA ILE A 36 15.51 10.28 -11.93
C ILE A 36 14.34 9.63 -11.19
N VAL A 37 13.97 8.42 -11.59
CA VAL A 37 12.90 7.63 -10.99
C VAL A 37 13.51 6.60 -10.04
N PHE A 38 13.32 6.83 -8.75
CA PHE A 38 13.63 5.90 -7.68
C PHE A 38 12.46 4.93 -7.49
N THR A 39 12.67 3.66 -7.77
CA THR A 39 11.71 2.58 -7.53
C THR A 39 12.02 1.87 -6.21
N ASP A 40 11.08 1.07 -5.70
CA ASP A 40 11.32 0.22 -4.52
C ASP A 40 12.60 -0.63 -4.67
N ASN A 41 13.15 -1.14 -3.57
CA ASN A 41 14.41 -1.89 -3.45
C ASN A 41 14.45 -3.24 -4.15
N LEU A 42 13.53 -3.46 -5.05
CA LEU A 42 13.22 -4.73 -5.64
C LEU A 42 13.29 -4.58 -7.14
N CYS A 43 14.44 -4.94 -7.67
CA CYS A 43 14.70 -5.53 -8.97
C CYS A 43 13.46 -5.64 -9.88
N MET A 44 12.52 -6.53 -9.54
CA MET A 44 11.31 -6.82 -10.32
C MET A 44 10.32 -5.65 -10.42
N LEU A 45 10.09 -4.90 -9.34
CA LEU A 45 9.26 -3.71 -9.38
C LEU A 45 9.96 -2.59 -10.16
N GLY A 46 11.28 -2.44 -9.98
CA GLY A 46 12.10 -1.54 -10.77
C GLY A 46 12.00 -1.84 -12.26
N ALA A 47 12.12 -3.11 -12.63
CA ALA A 47 11.95 -3.60 -13.99
C ALA A 47 10.54 -3.34 -14.55
N GLN A 48 9.47 -3.70 -13.83
CA GLN A 48 8.09 -3.46 -14.29
C GLN A 48 7.78 -1.98 -14.50
N THR A 49 8.21 -1.12 -13.55
CA THR A 49 8.04 0.32 -13.68
C THR A 49 8.88 0.85 -14.84
N SER A 50 10.09 0.33 -15.02
CA SER A 50 10.95 0.67 -16.16
C SER A 50 10.28 0.34 -17.48
N ASP A 51 9.85 -0.90 -17.68
CA ASP A 51 9.23 -1.36 -18.92
C ASP A 51 8.00 -0.54 -19.30
N ARG A 52 7.18 -0.17 -18.32
CA ARG A 52 6.01 0.70 -18.56
C ARG A 52 6.43 2.09 -19.02
N ILE A 53 7.40 2.70 -18.36
CA ILE A 53 7.89 4.03 -18.73
C ILE A 53 8.55 3.97 -20.13
N ILE A 54 9.34 2.94 -20.40
CA ILE A 54 10.02 2.73 -21.68
C ILE A 54 9.01 2.55 -22.83
N LYS A 55 7.95 1.76 -22.61
CA LYS A 55 6.91 1.51 -23.63
C LYS A 55 6.08 2.76 -23.97
N GLU A 56 5.92 3.69 -23.04
CA GLU A 56 5.03 4.85 -23.20
C GLU A 56 5.75 6.17 -23.52
N VAL A 57 7.07 6.26 -23.31
CA VAL A 57 7.83 7.50 -23.53
C VAL A 57 8.86 7.33 -24.65
N ASP A 58 8.57 7.95 -25.80
CA ASP A 58 9.50 8.04 -26.91
C ASP A 58 10.83 8.69 -26.47
N GLY A 59 11.95 8.04 -26.81
CA GLY A 59 13.28 8.45 -26.37
C GLY A 59 13.74 7.82 -25.06
N PHE A 60 13.04 6.82 -24.51
CA PHE A 60 13.65 5.83 -23.61
C PHE A 60 14.25 4.67 -24.43
N ARG A 61 15.37 4.12 -23.96
CA ARG A 61 15.94 2.89 -24.50
C ARG A 61 16.45 2.04 -23.35
N VAL A 62 16.56 0.76 -23.64
CA VAL A 62 17.00 -0.28 -22.72
C VAL A 62 18.42 -0.62 -23.12
N TYR A 63 19.38 -0.48 -22.20
CA TYR A 63 20.71 -1.04 -22.43
C TYR A 63 20.66 -2.50 -21.95
N GLU A 64 20.10 -3.36 -22.81
CA GLU A 64 20.72 -4.66 -23.04
C GLU A 64 21.59 -4.44 -24.28
N THR A 65 22.86 -4.82 -24.23
CA THR A 65 23.91 -4.41 -25.18
C THR A 65 23.49 -4.34 -26.66
N ASP A 66 23.97 -3.27 -27.31
CA ASP A 66 24.11 -2.99 -28.75
C ASP A 66 22.86 -2.57 -29.58
N ASP A 67 22.31 -1.38 -29.34
CA ASP A 67 22.45 -0.24 -30.29
C ASP A 67 21.70 1.06 -29.87
N ASN A 68 22.50 2.02 -29.39
CA ASN A 68 22.37 3.49 -29.21
C ASN A 68 21.14 4.05 -28.47
N LYS A 69 21.08 5.36 -28.14
CA LYS A 69 20.05 6.35 -27.63
C LYS A 69 18.97 6.09 -26.54
N SER A 70 19.38 5.77 -25.30
CA SER A 70 18.73 6.10 -23.99
C SER A 70 18.78 4.96 -22.96
N ILE A 71 18.82 5.27 -21.66
CA ILE A 71 19.23 4.29 -20.63
C ILE A 71 18.17 4.11 -19.55
N SER A 72 17.69 2.88 -19.38
CA SER A 72 17.24 2.37 -18.08
C SER A 72 18.45 1.79 -17.35
N ILE A 73 18.92 2.46 -16.30
CA ILE A 73 19.98 1.87 -15.45
C ILE A 73 19.26 1.07 -14.37
N ASN A 74 18.82 -0.14 -14.67
CA ASN A 74 18.55 -1.09 -13.60
C ASN A 74 19.83 -1.21 -12.80
N CYS A 75 19.83 -0.59 -11.64
CA CYS A 75 21.01 -0.40 -10.84
C CYS A 75 21.06 -1.59 -9.86
N GLU A 76 21.26 -2.81 -10.35
CA GLU A 76 21.83 -3.90 -9.55
C GLU A 76 23.33 -4.00 -9.79
N SER A 77 24.06 -4.59 -8.85
CA SER A 77 25.53 -4.57 -8.83
C SER A 77 26.20 -5.29 -10.01
N SER A 78 25.41 -5.85 -10.94
CA SER A 78 25.81 -6.70 -12.06
C SER A 78 25.33 -6.22 -13.44
N ASP A 79 24.58 -5.11 -13.54
CA ASP A 79 23.69 -4.89 -14.70
C ASP A 79 24.30 -4.06 -15.84
N ILE A 80 25.35 -3.27 -15.58
CA ILE A 80 26.11 -2.65 -16.67
C ILE A 80 27.31 -3.55 -16.93
N GLU A 81 27.19 -4.37 -17.97
CA GLU A 81 28.25 -5.30 -18.36
C GLU A 81 29.59 -4.57 -18.50
N GLY A 82 30.62 -5.09 -17.84
CA GLY A 82 31.97 -4.50 -17.86
C GLY A 82 32.20 -3.28 -16.96
N VAL A 83 31.19 -2.74 -16.27
CA VAL A 83 31.35 -1.59 -15.36
C VAL A 83 31.37 -2.04 -13.90
N SER A 84 32.48 -1.74 -13.20
CA SER A 84 32.56 -2.05 -11.78
C SER A 84 31.60 -1.18 -10.96
N ARG A 85 31.08 -1.72 -9.86
CA ARG A 85 30.17 -1.01 -8.95
C ARG A 85 30.70 0.35 -8.45
N LYS A 86 32.02 0.50 -8.35
CA LYS A 86 32.68 1.73 -7.92
C LYS A 86 32.74 2.81 -9.00
N GLN A 87 32.50 2.46 -10.26
CA GLN A 87 32.58 3.34 -11.41
C GLN A 87 31.21 3.74 -11.97
N ILE A 88 30.12 3.24 -11.37
CA ILE A 88 28.76 3.47 -11.88
C ILE A 88 28.44 4.96 -11.89
N ASP A 89 28.79 5.72 -10.84
CA ASP A 89 28.56 7.16 -10.79
C ASP A 89 29.24 7.91 -11.96
N THR A 90 30.51 7.60 -12.21
CA THR A 90 31.31 8.21 -13.27
C THR A 90 30.81 7.80 -14.66
N HIS A 91 30.43 6.53 -14.82
CA HIS A 91 29.88 6.02 -16.07
C HIS A 91 28.56 6.71 -16.41
N VAL A 92 27.62 6.76 -15.46
CA VAL A 92 26.32 7.43 -15.64
C VAL A 92 26.48 8.91 -15.94
N LEU A 93 27.41 9.60 -15.26
CA LEU A 93 27.73 10.98 -15.57
C LEU A 93 28.22 11.14 -17.03
N GLY A 94 29.10 10.25 -17.48
CA GLY A 94 29.58 10.24 -18.87
C GLY A 94 28.44 10.11 -19.88
N LEU A 95 27.45 9.27 -19.61
CA LEU A 95 26.28 9.07 -20.45
C LEU A 95 25.37 10.31 -20.49
N ILE A 96 25.20 11.00 -19.36
CA ILE A 96 24.44 12.27 -19.31
C ILE A 96 25.15 13.33 -20.17
N ILE A 97 26.48 13.44 -20.06
CA ILE A 97 27.26 14.50 -20.68
C ILE A 97 27.44 14.26 -22.19
N HIS A 98 27.90 13.06 -22.55
CA HIS A 98 28.35 12.76 -23.91
C HIS A 98 27.24 12.17 -24.78
N GLU A 99 26.36 11.37 -24.21
CA GLU A 99 25.27 10.70 -24.95
C GLU A 99 23.94 11.43 -24.82
N GLY A 100 23.87 12.47 -23.97
CA GLY A 100 22.67 13.28 -23.80
C GLY A 100 21.56 12.58 -23.02
N VAL A 101 21.88 11.60 -22.19
CA VAL A 101 20.89 10.86 -21.40
C VAL A 101 20.23 11.77 -20.36
N ARG A 102 18.89 11.73 -20.31
CA ARG A 102 18.08 12.58 -19.43
C ARG A 102 17.14 11.83 -18.52
N ASN A 103 16.84 10.56 -18.78
CA ASN A 103 15.96 9.77 -17.95
C ASN A 103 16.74 8.63 -17.32
N ILE A 104 16.61 8.45 -16.01
CA ILE A 104 17.32 7.45 -15.21
C ILE A 104 16.29 6.78 -14.32
N ILE A 105 16.33 5.45 -14.25
CA ILE A 105 15.53 4.67 -13.32
C ILE A 105 16.52 3.96 -12.39
N THR A 106 16.23 3.83 -11.10
CA THR A 106 17.14 3.20 -10.13
C THR A 106 16.39 2.74 -8.88
N LEU A 107 17.00 1.86 -8.09
CA LEU A 107 16.44 1.36 -6.83
C LEU A 107 16.69 2.33 -5.66
N THR A 108 15.79 2.34 -4.67
CA THR A 108 15.85 3.22 -3.48
C THR A 108 16.61 2.59 -2.28
N ASN A 109 17.81 2.03 -2.50
CA ASN A 109 18.51 1.24 -1.48
C ASN A 109 19.74 1.96 -0.89
N SER A 110 20.32 1.37 0.15
CA SER A 110 21.51 1.88 0.86
C SER A 110 22.78 2.00 0.01
N VAL A 111 22.75 1.52 -1.23
CA VAL A 111 23.88 1.55 -2.16
C VAL A 111 23.64 2.61 -3.22
N ARG A 112 22.43 2.63 -3.78
CA ARG A 112 22.07 3.48 -4.93
C ARG A 112 21.76 4.90 -4.53
N LEU A 113 21.15 5.12 -3.38
CA LEU A 113 20.91 6.48 -2.88
C LEU A 113 22.22 7.27 -2.74
N PRO A 114 23.28 6.76 -2.06
CA PRO A 114 24.58 7.44 -2.03
C PRO A 114 25.20 7.67 -3.42
N GLN A 115 25.09 6.71 -4.33
CA GLN A 115 25.64 6.86 -5.68
C GLN A 115 24.90 7.94 -6.49
N MET A 116 23.57 7.98 -6.41
CA MET A 116 22.79 9.03 -7.07
C MET A 116 23.06 10.39 -6.44
N LYS A 117 23.27 10.46 -5.13
CA LYS A 117 23.73 11.69 -4.47
C LYS A 117 25.03 12.20 -5.10
N ASN A 118 26.03 11.34 -5.24
CA ASN A 118 27.32 11.71 -5.85
C ASN A 118 27.13 12.21 -7.29
N ILE A 119 26.29 11.53 -8.10
CA ILE A 119 26.00 11.96 -9.48
C ILE A 119 25.35 13.35 -9.47
N ILE A 120 24.34 13.57 -8.62
CA ILE A 120 23.66 14.86 -8.52
C ILE A 120 24.63 15.95 -8.07
N ASP A 121 25.46 15.67 -7.07
CA ASP A 121 26.50 16.59 -6.61
C ASP A 121 27.47 16.97 -7.74
N LEU A 122 27.85 16.02 -8.59
CA LEU A 122 28.73 16.28 -9.76
C LEU A 122 28.02 17.06 -10.87
N LEU A 123 26.70 16.90 -11.04
CA LEU A 123 25.92 17.66 -12.02
C LEU A 123 25.70 19.10 -11.59
N VAL A 124 25.64 19.34 -10.29
CA VAL A 124 25.24 20.60 -9.67
C VAL A 124 26.43 21.47 -9.27
N ASN A 125 27.42 20.86 -8.62
CA ASN A 125 28.53 21.60 -8.04
C ASN A 125 29.59 21.93 -9.09
N LYS A 126 30.43 22.92 -8.76
CA LYS A 126 31.62 23.21 -9.55
C LYS A 126 32.58 22.03 -9.45
N ASP A 127 33.23 21.70 -10.57
CA ASP A 127 34.26 20.69 -10.56
C ASP A 127 35.57 21.20 -9.93
N SER A 128 36.58 20.32 -9.86
CA SER A 128 37.90 20.65 -9.30
C SER A 128 38.65 21.74 -10.06
N LEU A 129 38.24 22.06 -11.29
CA LEU A 129 38.79 23.13 -12.12
C LEU A 129 37.97 24.42 -12.03
N GLY A 130 36.94 24.44 -11.16
CA GLY A 130 36.05 25.59 -10.96
C GLY A 130 35.02 25.77 -12.07
N ARG A 131 34.89 24.82 -13.01
CA ARG A 131 33.87 24.88 -14.07
C ARG A 131 32.48 24.70 -13.44
N PRO A 132 31.47 25.48 -13.85
CA PRO A 132 30.12 25.34 -13.30
C PRO A 132 29.56 23.95 -13.58
N GLY A 133 28.69 23.48 -12.67
CA GLY A 133 27.87 22.31 -12.90
C GLY A 133 27.01 22.49 -14.16
N ILE A 134 26.59 21.36 -14.72
CA ILE A 134 25.72 21.32 -15.90
C ILE A 134 24.31 21.80 -15.53
N VAL A 135 23.93 21.65 -14.26
CA VAL A 135 22.68 22.17 -13.68
C VAL A 135 23.01 23.35 -12.75
N PRO A 136 22.33 24.51 -12.87
CA PRO A 136 21.24 24.82 -13.81
C PRO A 136 21.69 25.35 -15.18
N THR A 137 22.99 25.34 -15.48
CA THR A 137 23.59 26.10 -16.61
C THR A 137 23.09 25.66 -17.98
N ASN A 138 23.26 24.38 -18.31
CA ASN A 138 22.88 23.80 -19.60
C ASN A 138 21.55 23.03 -19.49
N ILE A 139 21.26 22.52 -18.29
CA ILE A 139 20.04 21.81 -17.97
C ILE A 139 19.42 22.51 -16.75
N PRO A 140 18.23 23.11 -16.87
CA PRO A 140 17.72 23.96 -15.80
C PRO A 140 17.26 23.19 -14.57
N ILE A 141 16.80 21.94 -14.69
CA ILE A 141 16.10 21.23 -13.60
C ILE A 141 16.50 19.75 -13.52
N ILE A 142 16.54 19.21 -12.30
CA ILE A 142 16.53 17.78 -12.01
C ILE A 142 15.20 17.44 -11.32
N ASN A 143 14.45 16.48 -11.86
CA ASN A 143 13.24 15.93 -11.26
C ASN A 143 13.55 14.57 -10.62
N LEU A 144 13.21 14.40 -9.34
CA LEU A 144 13.39 13.16 -8.59
C LEU A 144 12.02 12.59 -8.25
N TYR A 145 11.73 11.38 -8.74
CA TYR A 145 10.46 10.69 -8.48
C TYR A 145 10.72 9.52 -7.54
N PHE A 146 10.11 9.53 -6.36
CA PHE A 146 10.23 8.47 -5.37
C PHE A 146 8.96 7.63 -5.36
N ASP A 147 8.99 6.46 -6.01
CA ASP A 147 7.89 5.50 -6.00
C ASP A 147 7.87 4.68 -4.70
N GLU A 148 6.67 4.35 -4.22
CA GLU A 148 6.45 3.69 -2.92
C GLU A 148 7.17 4.42 -1.76
N ALA A 149 7.18 5.76 -1.81
CA ALA A 149 8.03 6.59 -0.97
C ALA A 149 7.80 6.42 0.54
N ASP A 150 6.62 6.00 0.97
CA ASP A 150 6.30 5.75 2.38
C ASP A 150 7.15 4.62 2.98
N LYS A 151 7.61 3.67 2.17
CA LYS A 151 8.50 2.58 2.60
C LYS A 151 9.95 3.01 2.74
N THR A 152 10.36 4.01 1.95
CA THR A 152 11.77 4.37 1.77
C THR A 152 12.12 5.76 2.27
N ILE A 153 11.13 6.53 2.76
CA ILE A 153 11.28 7.94 3.18
C ILE A 153 12.45 8.16 4.14
N ARG A 154 12.64 7.27 5.13
CA ARG A 154 13.79 7.35 6.06
C ARG A 154 15.13 7.27 5.34
N SER A 155 15.25 6.41 4.35
CA SER A 155 16.48 6.28 3.56
C SER A 155 16.67 7.49 2.64
N ILE A 156 15.58 7.99 2.03
CA ILE A 156 15.61 9.19 1.19
C ILE A 156 16.10 10.39 2.00
N THR A 157 15.49 10.66 3.16
CA THR A 157 15.89 11.75 4.07
C THR A 157 17.31 11.57 4.57
N ARG A 158 17.73 10.36 4.96
CA ARG A 158 19.10 10.17 5.46
C ARG A 158 20.16 10.48 4.40
N GLU A 159 19.94 10.07 3.15
CA GLU A 159 20.97 10.16 2.12
C GLU A 159 20.89 11.45 1.29
N LEU A 160 19.68 11.88 0.92
CA LEU A 160 19.45 12.93 -0.09
C LEU A 160 19.00 14.28 0.48
N GLU A 161 18.65 14.41 1.77
CA GLU A 161 18.08 15.66 2.32
C GLU A 161 18.92 16.90 2.02
N SER A 162 20.25 16.78 2.04
CA SER A 162 21.15 17.89 1.76
C SER A 162 20.99 18.46 0.34
N ILE A 163 20.75 17.59 -0.65
CA ILE A 163 20.60 18.00 -2.06
C ILE A 163 19.15 18.41 -2.38
N LEU A 164 18.17 17.84 -1.68
CA LEU A 164 16.73 18.10 -1.91
C LEU A 164 16.30 19.54 -1.58
N SER A 165 17.21 20.38 -1.10
CA SER A 165 16.99 21.81 -0.80
C SER A 165 17.35 22.74 -1.96
N HIS A 166 18.00 22.25 -3.02
CA HIS A 166 18.40 23.08 -4.16
C HIS A 166 17.21 23.54 -5.01
N ASP A 167 17.22 24.80 -5.46
CA ASP A 167 16.13 25.42 -6.23
C ASP A 167 15.85 24.75 -7.59
N TYR A 168 16.88 24.13 -8.18
CA TYR A 168 16.79 23.39 -9.45
C TYR A 168 16.52 21.90 -9.26
N ILE A 169 16.21 21.44 -8.04
CA ILE A 169 15.78 20.07 -7.75
C ILE A 169 14.30 20.08 -7.37
N LYS A 170 13.50 19.32 -8.12
CA LYS A 170 12.09 19.06 -7.82
C LYS A 170 11.93 17.62 -7.38
N ASP A 171 11.25 17.39 -6.27
CA ASP A 171 11.00 16.05 -5.76
C ASP A 171 9.51 15.71 -5.60
N PHE A 172 9.17 14.55 -6.16
CA PHE A 172 7.84 13.99 -6.25
C PHE A 172 7.77 12.70 -5.43
N TYR A 173 6.91 12.66 -4.42
CA TYR A 173 6.68 11.50 -3.57
C TYR A 173 5.42 10.78 -4.06
N ILE A 174 5.56 9.54 -4.54
CA ILE A 174 4.47 8.75 -5.08
C ILE A 174 4.13 7.63 -4.09
N THR A 175 2.86 7.57 -3.67
CA THR A 175 2.43 6.54 -2.71
C THR A 175 0.91 6.35 -2.71
N ALA A 176 0.46 5.18 -2.23
CA ALA A 176 -0.93 4.91 -1.88
C ALA A 176 -1.24 5.19 -0.39
N THR A 177 -0.21 5.49 0.41
CA THR A 177 -0.25 5.45 1.88
C THR A 177 0.65 6.56 2.45
N PRO A 178 0.24 7.84 2.34
CA PRO A 178 1.12 9.00 2.54
C PRO A 178 1.36 9.34 4.01
N LYS A 179 0.89 8.54 4.97
CA LYS A 179 0.90 8.85 6.40
C LYS A 179 2.27 9.29 6.89
N LYS A 180 3.31 8.48 6.62
CA LYS A 180 4.68 8.73 7.07
C LYS A 180 5.26 10.00 6.45
N ILE A 181 5.01 10.19 5.16
CA ILE A 181 5.49 11.33 4.38
C ILE A 181 4.84 12.64 4.88
N LEU A 182 3.51 12.63 5.07
CA LEU A 182 2.77 13.77 5.61
C LEU A 182 3.10 14.04 7.08
N LYS A 183 3.34 13.01 7.91
CA LYS A 183 3.80 13.21 9.29
C LYS A 183 5.16 13.91 9.32
N LEU A 184 6.07 13.55 8.40
CA LEU A 184 7.39 14.14 8.29
C LEU A 184 7.35 15.61 7.82
N TYR A 185 6.65 15.90 6.71
CA TYR A 185 6.67 17.23 6.12
C TYR A 185 5.55 18.16 6.62
N GLY A 186 4.53 17.61 7.27
CA GLY A 186 3.36 18.34 7.81
C GLY A 186 2.37 18.82 6.74
N LYS A 187 2.88 19.37 5.65
CA LYS A 187 2.14 19.95 4.53
C LYS A 187 2.89 19.69 3.22
N MET A 188 2.19 19.26 2.18
CA MET A 188 2.76 18.98 0.86
C MET A 188 1.87 19.55 -0.24
N GLU A 189 2.49 19.85 -1.37
CA GLU A 189 1.79 20.23 -2.59
C GLU A 189 1.17 18.97 -3.23
N LEU A 190 -0.13 18.97 -3.49
CA LEU A 190 -0.80 17.91 -4.24
C LEU A 190 -0.52 18.09 -5.72
N TYR A 191 0.11 17.09 -6.33
CA TYR A 191 0.30 17.09 -7.77
C TYR A 191 -1.05 16.90 -8.49
N PRO A 192 -1.37 17.71 -9.52
CA PRO A 192 -2.59 17.54 -10.30
C PRO A 192 -2.60 16.20 -11.02
N VAL A 193 -3.49 15.29 -10.61
CA VAL A 193 -3.64 13.97 -11.23
C VAL A 193 -4.94 13.85 -12.02
N GLN A 194 -4.96 12.97 -13.02
CA GLN A 194 -6.19 12.68 -13.75
C GLN A 194 -7.20 12.00 -12.81
N ASN A 195 -8.43 12.53 -12.78
CA ASN A 195 -9.53 11.89 -12.05
C ASN A 195 -10.00 10.64 -12.81
N THR A 196 -9.58 9.50 -12.29
CA THR A 196 -9.89 8.16 -12.83
C THR A 196 -10.83 7.38 -11.91
N LEU A 197 -11.46 8.05 -10.93
CA LEU A 197 -12.29 7.40 -9.91
C LEU A 197 -13.56 6.75 -10.48
N ASP A 198 -14.12 7.28 -11.57
CA ASP A 198 -15.29 6.67 -12.23
C ASP A 198 -15.00 5.27 -12.79
N SER A 199 -13.74 5.00 -13.09
CA SER A 199 -13.23 3.72 -13.60
C SER A 199 -12.61 2.84 -12.51
N TYR A 200 -12.74 3.23 -11.24
CA TYR A 200 -12.15 2.54 -10.11
C TYR A 200 -13.19 1.72 -9.33
N ILE A 201 -12.84 0.49 -8.96
CA ILE A 201 -13.70 -0.34 -8.11
C ILE A 201 -13.29 -0.16 -6.67
N ASN A 202 -14.19 0.39 -5.86
CA ASN A 202 -13.94 0.54 -4.43
C ASN A 202 -13.92 -0.82 -3.71
N LEU A 203 -13.07 -0.95 -2.69
CA LEU A 203 -12.95 -2.11 -1.81
C LEU A 203 -14.25 -2.43 -1.08
N GLN A 204 -15.12 -1.45 -0.88
CA GLN A 204 -16.44 -1.66 -0.30
C GLN A 204 -17.32 -2.63 -1.11
N TYR A 205 -17.02 -2.83 -2.40
CA TYR A 205 -17.74 -3.74 -3.28
C TYR A 205 -17.16 -5.17 -3.31
N ALA A 206 -16.04 -5.42 -2.62
CA ALA A 206 -15.56 -6.78 -2.42
C ALA A 206 -16.51 -7.56 -1.50
N ASN A 207 -16.55 -8.90 -1.63
CA ASN A 207 -17.37 -9.73 -0.75
C ASN A 207 -16.59 -10.02 0.54
N TRP A 208 -16.79 -9.18 1.56
CA TRP A 208 -16.09 -9.33 2.84
C TRP A 208 -16.73 -10.39 3.72
N ILE A 209 -15.93 -11.34 4.17
CA ILE A 209 -16.34 -12.44 5.04
C ILE A 209 -15.59 -12.33 6.37
N ASP A 210 -16.32 -12.11 7.45
CA ASP A 210 -15.75 -11.97 8.79
C ASP A 210 -15.28 -13.30 9.35
N ILE A 211 -13.98 -13.42 9.61
CA ILE A 211 -13.34 -14.59 10.25
C ILE A 211 -12.94 -14.31 11.70
N GLY A 212 -13.32 -13.15 12.25
CA GLY A 212 -13.02 -12.77 13.63
C GLY A 212 -11.57 -12.39 13.88
N ASP A 213 -11.19 -12.36 15.16
CA ASP A 213 -9.83 -12.03 15.63
C ASP A 213 -9.08 -13.32 16.05
N LEU A 214 -9.01 -14.29 15.15
CA LEU A 214 -8.28 -15.54 15.35
C LEU A 214 -6.77 -15.33 15.14
N ASP A 215 -5.94 -16.27 15.62
CA ASP A 215 -4.54 -16.32 15.22
C ASP A 215 -4.41 -16.60 13.71
N TYR A 216 -3.24 -16.30 13.14
CA TYR A 216 -3.06 -16.30 11.68
C TYR A 216 -3.38 -17.66 11.02
N MET A 217 -2.86 -18.77 11.58
CA MET A 217 -3.12 -20.10 11.03
C MET A 217 -4.56 -20.57 11.27
N ASP A 218 -5.18 -20.14 12.37
CA ASP A 218 -6.58 -20.46 12.64
C ASP A 218 -7.52 -19.67 11.73
N SER A 219 -7.15 -18.43 11.39
CA SER A 219 -7.81 -17.63 10.36
C SER A 219 -7.74 -18.32 8.98
N LEU A 220 -6.58 -18.88 8.61
CA LEU A 220 -6.42 -19.66 7.38
C LEU A 220 -7.34 -20.89 7.38
N ARG A 221 -7.34 -21.67 8.47
CA ARG A 221 -8.21 -22.85 8.61
C ARG A 221 -9.69 -22.48 8.53
N GLU A 222 -10.08 -21.40 9.20
CA GLU A 222 -11.46 -20.90 9.16
C GLU A 222 -11.87 -20.49 7.74
N MET A 223 -11.02 -19.76 7.01
CA MET A 223 -11.25 -19.46 5.59
C MET A 223 -11.43 -20.74 4.77
N LEU A 224 -10.48 -21.67 4.83
CA LEU A 224 -10.50 -22.90 4.03
C LEU A 224 -11.68 -23.81 4.39
N ASN A 225 -12.06 -23.89 5.67
CA ASN A 225 -13.25 -24.61 6.13
C ASN A 225 -14.52 -23.98 5.56
N ARG A 226 -14.66 -22.66 5.56
CA ARG A 226 -15.82 -21.99 4.96
C ARG A 226 -15.91 -22.22 3.46
N ILE A 227 -14.78 -22.13 2.74
CA ILE A 227 -14.74 -22.45 1.31
C ILE A 227 -15.18 -23.90 1.09
N LYS A 228 -14.58 -24.85 1.81
CA LYS A 228 -14.92 -26.29 1.77
C LYS A 228 -16.41 -26.55 2.03
N CYS A 229 -16.98 -25.90 3.05
CA CYS A 229 -18.41 -26.01 3.35
C CYS A 229 -19.28 -25.43 2.23
N SER A 230 -18.91 -24.27 1.68
CA SER A 230 -19.64 -23.64 0.57
C SER A 230 -19.58 -24.47 -0.72
N ASP A 231 -18.51 -25.25 -0.88
CA ASP A 231 -18.28 -26.13 -2.04
C ASP A 231 -18.83 -27.56 -1.82
N GLY A 232 -19.59 -27.81 -0.75
CA GLY A 232 -20.25 -29.10 -0.51
C GLY A 232 -19.38 -30.19 0.13
N GLY A 233 -18.32 -29.80 0.84
CA GLY A 233 -17.48 -30.71 1.63
C GLY A 233 -16.05 -30.92 1.09
N THR A 234 -15.75 -30.46 -0.12
CA THR A 234 -14.38 -30.43 -0.68
C THR A 234 -14.19 -29.13 -1.44
N ILE A 235 -13.01 -28.52 -1.35
CA ILE A 235 -12.73 -27.26 -2.06
C ILE A 235 -12.77 -27.52 -3.58
N ASN A 236 -13.58 -26.75 -4.30
CA ASN A 236 -13.80 -26.92 -5.72
C ASN A 236 -12.48 -26.70 -6.50
N PRO A 237 -12.09 -27.57 -7.45
CA PRO A 237 -10.88 -27.41 -8.24
C PRO A 237 -10.72 -26.05 -8.93
N LYS A 238 -11.83 -25.37 -9.26
CA LYS A 238 -11.80 -24.03 -9.85
C LYS A 238 -11.38 -22.93 -8.87
N ARG A 239 -11.35 -23.19 -7.57
CA ARG A 239 -10.92 -22.23 -6.55
C ARG A 239 -9.48 -21.85 -6.78
N PHE A 240 -9.22 -20.55 -6.73
CA PHE A 240 -7.89 -19.99 -6.78
C PHE A 240 -7.73 -19.01 -5.63
N ILE A 241 -6.96 -19.41 -4.63
CA ILE A 241 -6.97 -18.80 -3.31
C ILE A 241 -5.67 -18.06 -3.08
N PHE A 242 -5.75 -16.85 -2.55
CA PHE A 242 -4.59 -16.10 -2.11
C PHE A 242 -4.51 -16.05 -0.59
N ALA A 243 -3.49 -16.70 -0.03
CA ALA A 243 -3.25 -16.73 1.41
C ALA A 243 -1.88 -16.10 1.70
N PRO A 244 -1.83 -14.77 1.92
CA PRO A 244 -0.57 -14.09 2.16
C PRO A 244 -0.01 -14.53 3.51
N GLY A 245 1.27 -14.91 3.62
CA GLY A 245 1.88 -15.26 4.91
C GLY A 245 2.34 -14.06 5.72
N ILE A 246 2.77 -14.32 6.96
CA ILE A 246 3.48 -13.35 7.78
C ILE A 246 4.86 -13.11 7.13
N ILE A 247 5.56 -12.01 7.45
CA ILE A 247 6.83 -11.59 6.81
C ILE A 247 7.90 -12.72 6.71
N THR A 248 7.81 -13.77 7.55
CA THR A 248 8.76 -14.89 7.57
C THR A 248 8.50 -15.94 6.49
N LYS A 249 9.58 -16.52 5.95
CA LYS A 249 9.50 -17.59 4.93
C LYS A 249 8.77 -18.81 5.46
N GLU A 250 9.00 -19.14 6.71
CA GLU A 250 8.45 -20.29 7.43
C GLU A 250 6.93 -20.24 7.46
N SER A 251 6.35 -19.04 7.60
CA SER A 251 4.88 -18.90 7.60
C SER A 251 4.27 -19.30 6.25
N HIS A 252 4.96 -19.02 5.13
CA HIS A 252 4.52 -19.43 3.80
C HIS A 252 4.53 -20.95 3.65
N TYR A 253 5.55 -21.62 4.19
CA TYR A 253 5.59 -23.08 4.21
C TYR A 253 4.49 -23.66 5.10
N SER A 254 4.23 -23.09 6.27
CA SER A 254 3.12 -23.54 7.14
C SER A 254 1.76 -23.44 6.45
N ILE A 255 1.49 -22.35 5.72
CA ILE A 255 0.26 -22.20 4.92
C ILE A 255 0.19 -23.28 3.85
N ALA A 256 1.28 -23.48 3.12
CA ALA A 256 1.34 -24.42 2.01
C ALA A 256 1.18 -25.87 2.48
N GLU A 257 1.84 -26.25 3.57
CA GLU A 257 1.73 -27.59 4.16
C GLU A 257 0.30 -27.86 4.66
N GLU A 258 -0.27 -26.96 5.46
CA GLU A 258 -1.64 -27.09 5.96
C GLU A 258 -2.64 -27.21 4.79
N SER A 259 -2.54 -26.33 3.80
CA SER A 259 -3.45 -26.31 2.66
C SER A 259 -3.30 -27.56 1.78
N THR A 260 -2.08 -28.07 1.63
CA THR A 260 -1.79 -29.25 0.80
C THR A 260 -2.23 -30.53 1.50
N ASN A 261 -1.86 -30.71 2.77
CA ASN A 261 -2.08 -31.95 3.50
C ASN A 261 -3.54 -32.09 3.95
N VAL A 262 -4.14 -31.02 4.50
CA VAL A 262 -5.47 -31.06 5.11
C VAL A 262 -6.57 -30.78 4.07
N TYR A 263 -6.32 -29.84 3.16
CA TYR A 263 -7.34 -29.33 2.23
C TYR A 263 -7.14 -29.78 0.78
N GLN A 264 -6.10 -30.58 0.49
CA GLN A 264 -5.82 -31.15 -0.83
C GLN A 264 -5.62 -30.08 -1.93
N CYS A 265 -5.18 -28.88 -1.53
CA CYS A 265 -4.81 -27.82 -2.44
C CYS A 265 -3.41 -28.04 -3.01
N ILE A 266 -3.18 -27.58 -4.23
CA ILE A 266 -1.84 -27.35 -4.73
C ILE A 266 -1.36 -26.01 -4.21
N SER A 267 -0.26 -26.01 -3.49
CA SER A 267 0.27 -24.79 -2.87
C SER A 267 1.47 -24.27 -3.64
N VAL A 268 1.38 -23.03 -4.10
CA VAL A 268 2.44 -22.35 -4.84
C VAL A 268 3.06 -21.30 -3.92
N ILE A 269 4.33 -21.49 -3.59
CA ILE A 269 5.11 -20.59 -2.73
C ILE A 269 6.06 -19.78 -3.60
N VAL A 270 5.95 -18.45 -3.54
CA VAL A 270 6.81 -17.53 -4.30
C VAL A 270 7.61 -16.64 -3.35
N ASN A 271 8.90 -16.93 -3.24
CA ASN A 271 9.79 -16.22 -2.31
C ASN A 271 11.04 -15.64 -3.01
N SER A 272 11.78 -14.84 -2.24
CA SER A 272 13.25 -14.91 -2.19
C SER A 272 14.00 -15.71 -3.25
N ASP A 273 14.04 -16.98 -2.91
CA ASP A 273 14.94 -18.07 -3.22
C ASP A 273 14.44 -18.97 -4.34
N GLY A 274 13.15 -18.90 -4.67
CA GLY A 274 12.57 -19.83 -5.61
C GLY A 274 11.07 -19.75 -5.75
N LEU A 275 10.59 -20.54 -6.70
CA LEU A 275 9.21 -21.00 -6.77
C LEU A 275 9.19 -22.43 -6.23
N HIS A 276 8.34 -22.68 -5.25
CA HIS A 276 8.09 -24.03 -4.74
C HIS A 276 6.64 -24.40 -5.00
N VAL A 277 6.41 -25.62 -5.46
CA VAL A 277 5.06 -26.17 -5.62
C VAL A 277 4.93 -27.39 -4.75
N LEU A 278 3.97 -27.36 -3.82
CA LEU A 278 3.60 -28.48 -3.00
C LEU A 278 2.35 -29.14 -3.59
N LEU A 279 2.41 -30.47 -3.75
CA LEU A 279 1.32 -31.28 -4.28
C LEU A 279 0.88 -32.29 -3.21
N PRO A 280 -0.43 -32.56 -3.06
CA PRO A 280 -0.90 -33.58 -2.14
C PRO A 280 -0.37 -34.95 -2.54
N TYR A 281 0.01 -35.78 -1.55
CA TYR A 281 0.50 -37.13 -1.85
C TYR A 281 -0.55 -38.01 -2.55
N GLY A 282 -1.84 -37.76 -2.26
CA GLY A 282 -2.99 -38.38 -2.92
C GLY A 282 -3.40 -37.75 -4.25
N ILE A 283 -2.52 -36.99 -4.92
CA ILE A 283 -2.81 -36.42 -6.24
C ILE A 283 -3.19 -37.52 -7.25
N LYS A 284 -4.09 -37.19 -8.20
CA LYS A 284 -4.59 -38.17 -9.18
C LYS A 284 -3.44 -38.83 -9.94
N GLU A 285 -3.58 -40.13 -10.21
CA GLU A 285 -2.55 -40.96 -10.84
C GLU A 285 -2.09 -40.43 -12.21
N ILE A 286 -2.96 -39.75 -12.95
CA ILE A 286 -2.63 -39.11 -14.22
C ILE A 286 -1.52 -38.05 -14.11
N TYR A 287 -1.29 -37.52 -12.91
CA TYR A 287 -0.25 -36.55 -12.62
C TYR A 287 1.03 -37.21 -12.09
N LEU A 288 1.07 -38.53 -11.95
CA LEU A 288 2.24 -39.28 -11.52
C LEU A 288 2.97 -39.90 -12.71
N SER A 289 4.30 -39.83 -12.66
CA SER A 289 5.19 -40.43 -13.63
C SER A 289 5.10 -41.96 -13.58
N SER A 290 5.44 -42.62 -14.69
CA SER A 290 5.74 -44.05 -14.69
C SER A 290 7.06 -44.36 -13.98
N ILE A 291 7.92 -43.35 -13.78
CA ILE A 291 9.19 -43.46 -13.08
C ILE A 291 8.97 -43.45 -11.57
N VAL A 292 9.66 -44.37 -10.88
CA VAL A 292 9.72 -44.43 -9.42
C VAL A 292 11.06 -43.91 -8.90
N ASN A 293 11.05 -43.30 -7.71
CA ASN A 293 12.27 -42.88 -7.03
C ASN A 293 12.99 -44.07 -6.36
N SER A 294 14.10 -43.81 -5.67
CA SER A 294 14.86 -44.82 -4.91
C SER A 294 14.07 -45.54 -3.82
N GLN A 295 12.95 -44.96 -3.38
CA GLN A 295 12.03 -45.48 -2.37
C GLN A 295 10.85 -46.24 -3.01
N ASN A 296 10.89 -46.47 -4.33
CA ASN A 296 9.83 -47.12 -5.11
C ASN A 296 8.48 -46.35 -5.11
N GLU A 297 8.53 -45.03 -4.90
CA GLU A 297 7.38 -44.14 -4.96
C GLU A 297 7.33 -43.45 -6.33
N ARG A 298 6.14 -43.37 -6.94
CA ARG A 298 5.96 -42.65 -8.21
C ARG A 298 6.09 -41.15 -7.96
N VAL A 299 6.85 -40.47 -8.81
CA VAL A 299 7.07 -39.03 -8.67
C VAL A 299 6.05 -38.23 -9.49
N PRO A 300 5.70 -36.99 -9.10
CA PRO A 300 4.82 -36.16 -9.91
C PRO A 300 5.46 -35.80 -11.25
N THR A 301 4.65 -35.81 -12.29
CA THR A 301 4.91 -35.08 -13.53
C THR A 301 4.67 -33.58 -13.30
N TYR A 302 5.32 -32.75 -14.10
CA TYR A 302 5.21 -31.29 -14.04
C TYR A 302 5.13 -30.71 -15.46
N PRO A 303 4.69 -29.45 -15.61
CA PRO A 303 4.48 -28.85 -16.92
C PRO A 303 5.76 -28.85 -17.76
N PRO A 304 5.71 -29.20 -19.07
CA PRO A 304 6.86 -29.14 -19.97
C PRO A 304 7.52 -27.75 -20.01
N SER A 305 6.72 -26.69 -19.90
CA SER A 305 7.19 -25.31 -19.84
C SER A 305 8.09 -25.00 -18.63
N MET A 306 8.14 -25.89 -17.63
CA MET A 306 8.94 -25.70 -16.42
C MET A 306 10.17 -26.64 -16.35
N TYR A 307 10.45 -27.41 -17.41
CA TYR A 307 11.52 -28.44 -17.41
C TYR A 307 12.91 -27.85 -17.17
N GLU A 308 13.25 -26.79 -17.88
CA GLU A 308 14.56 -26.14 -17.78
C GLU A 308 14.78 -25.48 -16.41
N SER A 309 13.68 -25.20 -15.71
CA SER A 309 13.72 -24.56 -14.41
C SER A 309 13.68 -25.52 -13.23
N PHE A 310 13.39 -26.79 -13.48
CA PHE A 310 13.34 -27.77 -12.41
C PHE A 310 14.74 -28.07 -11.88
N ASN A 311 14.94 -27.95 -10.56
CA ASN A 311 16.23 -28.27 -9.96
C ASN A 311 16.41 -29.79 -9.88
N SER A 312 16.98 -30.38 -10.94
CA SER A 312 17.18 -31.82 -11.09
C SER A 312 18.04 -32.45 -9.98
N ARG A 313 18.84 -31.65 -9.25
CA ARG A 313 19.64 -32.14 -8.12
C ARG A 313 18.79 -32.57 -6.91
N ASN A 314 17.51 -32.19 -6.87
CA ASN A 314 16.60 -32.50 -5.76
C ASN A 314 15.65 -33.68 -6.03
N TRP A 315 15.86 -34.48 -7.09
CA TRP A 315 14.99 -35.62 -7.44
C TRP A 315 14.80 -36.63 -6.29
N ASN A 316 15.82 -36.82 -5.44
CA ASN A 316 15.76 -37.79 -4.34
C ASN A 316 14.98 -37.30 -3.11
N ASN A 317 14.65 -36.01 -3.04
CA ASN A 317 13.98 -35.37 -1.89
C ASN A 317 12.63 -34.76 -2.31
N LEU A 318 11.93 -35.41 -3.24
CA LEU A 318 10.65 -34.93 -3.74
C LEU A 318 9.49 -35.20 -2.77
N VAL A 319 9.58 -36.26 -1.97
CA VAL A 319 8.58 -36.59 -0.95
C VAL A 319 9.09 -36.06 0.38
N GLU A 320 8.36 -35.12 0.96
CA GLU A 320 8.61 -34.60 2.31
C GLU A 320 7.51 -35.10 3.26
N SER A 321 7.78 -35.01 4.56
CA SER A 321 6.81 -35.35 5.59
C SER A 321 6.81 -34.29 6.68
N SER A 322 5.63 -33.81 7.04
CA SER A 322 5.42 -32.82 8.09
C SER A 322 4.17 -33.20 8.87
N GLY A 323 4.26 -33.24 10.21
CA GLY A 323 3.13 -33.63 11.06
C GLY A 323 2.60 -35.06 10.88
N GLY A 324 3.36 -35.94 10.20
CA GLY A 324 2.94 -37.31 9.86
C GLY A 324 2.33 -37.45 8.46
N ASP A 325 2.03 -36.33 7.78
CA ASP A 325 1.50 -36.32 6.43
C ASP A 325 2.62 -36.20 5.39
N LYS A 326 2.48 -36.92 4.29
CA LYS A 326 3.37 -36.84 3.13
C LYS A 326 2.84 -35.84 2.11
N PHE A 327 3.75 -35.15 1.42
CA PHE A 327 3.45 -34.33 0.25
C PHE A 327 4.64 -34.33 -0.71
N TYR A 328 4.39 -33.96 -1.97
CA TYR A 328 5.46 -33.73 -2.93
C TYR A 328 5.88 -32.27 -2.93
N LYS A 329 7.17 -31.98 -3.03
CA LYS A 329 7.72 -30.63 -3.13
C LYS A 329 8.62 -30.49 -4.35
N LEU A 330 8.14 -29.71 -5.31
CA LEU A 330 8.87 -29.36 -6.52
C LEU A 330 9.57 -28.01 -6.31
N ASN A 331 10.88 -27.99 -6.55
CA ASN A 331 11.70 -26.79 -6.41
C ASN A 331 12.14 -26.30 -7.79
N PHE A 332 11.75 -25.08 -8.15
CA PHE A 332 12.12 -24.48 -9.42
C PHE A 332 13.11 -23.33 -9.20
N ASN A 333 14.20 -23.34 -9.95
CA ASN A 333 15.16 -22.27 -9.95
C ASN A 333 14.53 -21.02 -10.55
N LYS A 334 14.59 -19.94 -9.77
CA LYS A 334 14.02 -18.67 -10.16
C LYS A 334 14.77 -18.00 -11.31
N LYS A 335 16.10 -18.16 -11.40
CA LYS A 335 16.90 -17.50 -12.46
C LYS A 335 16.56 -17.99 -13.86
N SER A 336 16.05 -19.21 -14.00
CA SER A 336 15.60 -19.79 -15.27
C SER A 336 14.11 -19.55 -15.54
N LEU A 337 13.32 -19.28 -14.50
CA LEU A 337 11.91 -18.88 -14.62
C LEU A 337 11.74 -17.38 -14.85
N ILE A 338 12.77 -16.59 -14.52
CA ILE A 338 12.81 -15.13 -14.53
C ILE A 338 13.94 -14.64 -15.42
N ASN A 339 13.79 -14.85 -16.73
CA ASN A 339 14.71 -14.29 -17.71
C ASN A 339 14.15 -13.04 -18.39
N GLU A 340 12.85 -12.72 -18.28
CA GLU A 340 12.28 -11.55 -18.97
C GLU A 340 11.17 -10.85 -18.17
N ASN A 341 11.20 -9.52 -18.14
CA ASN A 341 10.45 -8.61 -17.27
C ASN A 341 8.89 -8.63 -17.35
N ASP A 342 8.24 -9.58 -18.04
CA ASP A 342 6.79 -9.57 -18.26
C ASP A 342 6.06 -10.79 -17.64
N ASN A 343 5.18 -10.52 -16.66
CA ASN A 343 4.06 -11.37 -16.20
C ASN A 343 4.33 -12.88 -15.99
N GLU A 344 5.57 -13.28 -15.68
CA GLU A 344 5.95 -14.68 -15.54
C GLU A 344 5.21 -15.40 -14.42
N PHE A 345 4.84 -14.70 -13.34
CA PHE A 345 3.95 -15.27 -12.33
C PHE A 345 2.67 -15.82 -12.96
N TRP A 346 2.04 -15.05 -13.85
CA TRP A 346 0.81 -15.47 -14.50
C TRP A 346 1.04 -16.58 -15.52
N LYS A 347 2.18 -16.61 -16.22
CA LYS A 347 2.57 -17.74 -17.09
C LYS A 347 2.79 -19.03 -16.30
N ILE A 348 3.44 -18.93 -15.14
CA ILE A 348 3.67 -20.04 -14.20
C ILE A 348 2.33 -20.53 -13.67
N ILE A 349 1.52 -19.64 -13.09
CA ILE A 349 0.20 -20.00 -12.56
C ILE A 349 -0.68 -20.60 -13.64
N GLN A 350 -0.64 -20.08 -14.87
CA GLN A 350 -1.36 -20.67 -16.01
C GLN A 350 -0.86 -22.08 -16.30
N SER A 351 0.45 -22.31 -16.38
CA SER A 351 1.02 -23.64 -16.58
C SER A 351 0.62 -24.61 -15.47
N VAL A 352 0.70 -24.18 -14.21
CA VAL A 352 0.30 -24.95 -13.02
C VAL A 352 -1.20 -25.27 -13.07
N ARG A 353 -2.06 -24.28 -13.40
CA ARG A 353 -3.52 -24.41 -13.44
C ARG A 353 -3.99 -25.30 -14.58
N GLU A 354 -3.40 -25.17 -15.76
CA GLU A 354 -3.76 -25.99 -16.93
C GLU A 354 -3.31 -27.44 -16.74
N PHE A 355 -2.11 -27.63 -16.17
CA PHE A 355 -1.56 -28.97 -15.95
C PHE A 355 -2.26 -29.68 -14.80
N TRP A 356 -2.33 -29.11 -13.60
CA TRP A 356 -2.99 -29.72 -12.45
C TRP A 356 -4.41 -29.18 -12.22
N LYS A 357 -5.24 -29.20 -13.27
CA LYS A 357 -6.58 -28.60 -13.30
C LYS A 357 -7.60 -29.20 -12.33
N ASP A 358 -7.33 -30.39 -11.81
CA ASP A 358 -8.23 -31.14 -10.92
C ASP A 358 -8.11 -30.77 -9.45
N ASN A 359 -7.22 -29.84 -9.10
CA ASN A 359 -6.99 -29.43 -7.72
C ASN A 359 -7.20 -27.92 -7.57
N PRO A 360 -7.74 -27.48 -6.42
CA PRO A 360 -7.72 -26.07 -6.08
C PRO A 360 -6.28 -25.62 -5.90
N ILE A 361 -6.00 -24.36 -6.23
CA ILE A 361 -4.66 -23.79 -6.07
C ILE A 361 -4.72 -22.72 -4.99
N ILE A 362 -3.74 -22.73 -4.09
CA ILE A 362 -3.48 -21.66 -3.14
C ILE A 362 -2.10 -21.07 -3.42
N VAL A 363 -2.00 -19.75 -3.40
CA VAL A 363 -0.74 -19.02 -3.57
C VAL A 363 -0.40 -18.32 -2.28
N THR A 364 0.86 -18.45 -1.89
CA THR A 364 1.44 -17.75 -0.73
C THR A 364 2.87 -17.31 -1.06
N GLY A 365 3.43 -16.40 -0.27
CA GLY A 365 4.82 -15.97 -0.44
C GLY A 365 5.04 -14.46 -0.34
N SER A 366 6.17 -14.08 0.25
CA SER A 366 6.54 -12.69 0.57
C SER A 366 6.50 -11.73 -0.62
N ARG A 367 6.80 -12.21 -1.83
CA ARG A 367 6.92 -11.38 -3.04
C ARG A 367 5.59 -11.13 -3.74
N CYS A 368 4.63 -12.05 -3.65
CA CYS A 368 3.31 -11.89 -4.27
C CYS A 368 2.46 -10.79 -3.61
N ILE A 369 2.72 -10.56 -2.34
CA ILE A 369 1.83 -9.91 -1.39
C ILE A 369 2.07 -8.40 -1.35
N GLU A 370 3.32 -7.99 -1.10
CA GLU A 370 3.65 -6.58 -0.94
C GLU A 370 3.86 -5.85 -2.29
N ARG A 371 4.14 -6.57 -3.38
CA ARG A 371 5.03 -6.07 -4.46
C ARG A 371 4.59 -6.33 -5.91
N GLY A 372 3.31 -6.31 -6.24
CA GLY A 372 2.94 -6.05 -7.64
C GLY A 372 2.02 -7.03 -8.36
N ILE A 373 1.75 -8.23 -7.84
CA ILE A 373 0.87 -9.15 -8.56
C ILE A 373 -0.53 -8.56 -8.59
N THR A 374 -1.00 -8.19 -9.79
CA THR A 374 -2.41 -7.93 -10.02
C THR A 374 -3.14 -9.24 -9.76
N ILE A 375 -4.17 -9.24 -8.92
CA ILE A 375 -4.89 -10.45 -8.51
C ILE A 375 -5.78 -10.99 -9.66
N GLN A 376 -5.92 -10.20 -10.73
CA GLN A 376 -6.47 -10.66 -12.00
C GLN A 376 -5.37 -10.74 -13.05
N ASN A 377 -5.36 -11.84 -13.81
CA ASN A 377 -4.47 -11.98 -14.94
C ASN A 377 -4.93 -11.00 -16.04
N PRO A 378 -4.10 -10.00 -16.40
CA PRO A 378 -4.48 -9.00 -17.40
C PRO A 378 -4.70 -9.61 -18.79
N ASN A 379 -4.13 -10.80 -19.04
CA ASN A 379 -4.14 -11.47 -20.34
C ASN A 379 -5.14 -12.62 -20.41
N ASN A 380 -5.69 -13.06 -19.27
CA ASN A 380 -6.61 -14.20 -19.24
C ASN A 380 -7.68 -14.05 -18.15
N LYS A 381 -8.87 -13.61 -18.55
CA LYS A 381 -10.02 -13.43 -17.65
C LYS A 381 -10.44 -14.71 -16.90
N MET A 382 -10.05 -15.89 -17.39
CA MET A 382 -10.39 -17.17 -16.76
C MET A 382 -9.48 -17.52 -15.57
N ILE A 383 -8.33 -16.86 -15.42
CA ILE A 383 -7.38 -17.11 -14.33
C ILE A 383 -7.35 -15.89 -13.42
N ARG A 384 -8.17 -15.93 -12.36
CA ARG A 384 -8.27 -14.90 -11.33
C ARG A 384 -8.45 -15.53 -9.98
N PHE A 385 -7.98 -14.88 -8.93
CA PHE A 385 -8.26 -15.37 -7.57
C PHE A 385 -9.76 -15.26 -7.27
N THR A 386 -10.31 -16.31 -6.68
CA THR A 386 -11.71 -16.41 -6.23
C THR A 386 -11.85 -16.00 -4.77
N ASP A 387 -10.79 -16.21 -3.98
CA ASP A 387 -10.78 -16.01 -2.54
C ASP A 387 -9.42 -15.46 -2.09
N GLY A 388 -9.42 -14.62 -1.06
CA GLY A 388 -8.20 -14.05 -0.48
C GLY A 388 -8.34 -13.81 1.02
N MET A 389 -7.23 -13.94 1.76
CA MET A 389 -7.21 -13.63 3.20
C MET A 389 -6.47 -12.32 3.48
N LEU A 390 -7.03 -11.48 4.35
CA LEU A 390 -6.38 -10.30 4.92
C LEU A 390 -6.39 -10.42 6.46
N HIS A 391 -5.25 -10.78 7.03
CA HIS A 391 -5.12 -11.00 8.47
C HIS A 391 -4.53 -9.78 9.20
N ASN A 392 -4.95 -9.58 10.46
CA ASN A 392 -4.51 -8.50 11.37
C ASN A 392 -2.98 -8.33 11.46
N ASN A 393 -2.22 -9.44 11.39
CA ASN A 393 -0.76 -9.44 11.47
C ASN A 393 -0.05 -9.07 10.16
N ILE A 394 -0.76 -9.10 9.03
CA ILE A 394 -0.26 -8.68 7.72
C ILE A 394 -0.69 -7.24 7.44
N SER A 395 -1.86 -6.87 7.95
CA SER A 395 -2.45 -5.54 7.84
C SER A 395 -1.89 -4.51 8.81
N ARG A 396 -0.75 -4.75 9.46
CA ARG A 396 -0.14 -3.75 10.35
C ARG A 396 0.47 -2.64 9.50
N GLY A 397 -0.31 -1.59 9.25
CA GLY A 397 0.10 -0.38 8.56
C GLY A 397 -0.19 -0.39 7.05
N ASP A 398 0.67 0.32 6.32
CA ASP A 398 0.46 0.72 4.92
C ASP A 398 0.45 -0.46 3.92
N SER A 399 1.14 -1.57 4.23
CA SER A 399 1.22 -2.77 3.38
C SER A 399 -0.13 -3.46 3.18
N GLY A 400 -0.96 -3.53 4.23
CA GLY A 400 -2.27 -4.16 4.15
C GLY A 400 -3.24 -3.40 3.25
N ALA A 401 -3.19 -2.07 3.25
CA ALA A 401 -4.06 -1.23 2.41
C ALA A 401 -3.68 -1.35 0.94
N GLN A 402 -2.38 -1.44 0.67
CA GLN A 402 -1.89 -1.74 -0.67
C GLN A 402 -2.35 -3.12 -1.13
N MET A 403 -2.24 -4.16 -0.30
CA MET A 403 -2.74 -5.50 -0.63
C MET A 403 -4.25 -5.52 -0.88
N ALA A 404 -5.01 -4.86 -0.01
CA ALA A 404 -6.45 -4.75 -0.14
C ALA A 404 -6.81 -4.18 -1.51
N GLY A 405 -6.22 -3.02 -1.86
CA GLY A 405 -6.42 -2.38 -3.16
C GLY A 405 -5.86 -3.17 -4.37
N ARG A 406 -5.25 -4.34 -4.18
CA ARG A 406 -4.93 -5.27 -5.28
C ARG A 406 -6.03 -6.27 -5.57
N PHE A 407 -6.93 -6.49 -4.62
CA PHE A 407 -8.16 -7.27 -4.80
C PHE A 407 -9.21 -6.49 -5.59
N THR A 408 -9.08 -5.16 -5.63
CA THR A 408 -9.82 -4.29 -6.53
C THR A 408 -9.03 -4.07 -7.81
N LEU A 409 -9.73 -3.71 -8.89
CA LEU A 409 -9.12 -3.31 -10.16
C LEU A 409 -9.48 -1.86 -10.47
N THR A 410 -8.56 -1.18 -11.16
CA THR A 410 -8.90 -0.04 -12.01
C THR A 410 -9.09 -0.55 -13.43
N TYR A 411 -10.17 -0.14 -14.11
CA TYR A 411 -10.37 -0.50 -15.50
C TYR A 411 -9.23 0.03 -16.39
N ASN A 412 -8.73 -0.84 -17.26
CA ASN A 412 -8.07 -0.39 -18.48
C ASN A 412 -9.13 -0.29 -19.59
N ASP A 413 -8.76 0.26 -20.73
CA ASP A 413 -9.70 0.53 -21.82
C ASP A 413 -10.39 -0.74 -22.36
N SER A 414 -9.90 -1.93 -21.99
CA SER A 414 -10.41 -3.25 -22.37
C SER A 414 -11.32 -3.94 -21.34
N LEU A 415 -11.34 -3.48 -20.09
CA LEU A 415 -12.14 -4.08 -19.00
C LEU A 415 -13.19 -3.06 -18.55
N LYS A 416 -14.46 -3.46 -18.47
CA LYS A 416 -15.55 -2.60 -17.97
C LYS A 416 -16.10 -3.10 -16.65
N ARG A 417 -16.98 -2.30 -16.05
CA ARG A 417 -17.49 -2.61 -14.69
C ARG A 417 -18.23 -3.90 -14.51
N TYR A 418 -18.97 -4.30 -15.52
CA TYR A 418 -19.66 -5.58 -15.54
C TYR A 418 -18.71 -6.78 -15.75
N ASP A 419 -17.46 -6.57 -16.17
CA ASP A 419 -16.48 -7.67 -16.32
C ASP A 419 -15.88 -8.10 -14.98
N PHE A 420 -16.08 -7.32 -13.92
CA PHE A 420 -15.50 -7.60 -12.60
C PHE A 420 -16.40 -8.51 -11.78
N GLU A 421 -15.85 -9.66 -11.38
CA GLU A 421 -16.45 -10.49 -10.34
C GLU A 421 -15.75 -10.20 -9.01
N PRO A 422 -16.52 -9.84 -7.96
CA PRO A 422 -15.95 -9.61 -6.64
C PRO A 422 -15.23 -10.85 -6.11
N ILE A 423 -14.03 -10.64 -5.58
CA ILE A 423 -13.34 -11.66 -4.81
C ILE A 423 -13.95 -11.77 -3.41
N ASN A 424 -13.96 -12.98 -2.84
CA ASN A 424 -14.25 -13.17 -1.42
C ASN A 424 -13.01 -12.81 -0.60
N ILE A 425 -13.12 -11.81 0.28
CA ILE A 425 -12.03 -11.38 1.17
C ILE A 425 -12.36 -11.79 2.59
N TYR A 426 -11.56 -12.70 3.13
CA TYR A 426 -11.67 -13.20 4.50
C TYR A 426 -10.79 -12.35 5.41
N SER A 427 -11.42 -11.65 6.36
CA SER A 427 -10.74 -10.67 7.20
C SER A 427 -11.52 -10.45 8.48
N SER A 428 -10.86 -9.95 9.53
CA SER A 428 -11.60 -9.36 10.66
C SER A 428 -12.34 -8.10 10.19
N GLU A 429 -13.47 -7.79 10.84
CA GLU A 429 -14.17 -6.51 10.61
C GLU A 429 -13.26 -5.30 10.87
N LYS A 430 -12.33 -5.41 11.83
CA LYS A 430 -11.34 -4.36 12.14
C LYS A 430 -10.47 -4.01 10.95
N VAL A 431 -9.94 -5.02 10.26
CA VAL A 431 -9.04 -4.84 9.11
C VAL A 431 -9.80 -4.36 7.90
N LYS A 432 -10.95 -4.95 7.58
CA LYS A 432 -11.82 -4.51 6.49
C LYS A 432 -12.06 -3.01 6.51
N VAL A 433 -12.51 -2.53 7.66
CA VAL A 433 -12.79 -1.12 7.88
C VAL A 433 -11.54 -0.26 7.67
N TYR A 434 -10.41 -0.65 8.26
CA TYR A 434 -9.16 0.09 8.12
C TYR A 434 -8.78 0.23 6.65
N MET A 435 -8.88 -0.85 5.86
CA MET A 435 -8.57 -0.85 4.43
C MET A 435 -9.50 0.06 3.62
N ILE A 436 -10.80 -0.02 3.87
CA ILE A 436 -11.79 0.86 3.22
C ILE A 436 -11.49 2.32 3.53
N ASN A 437 -11.13 2.65 4.78
CA ASN A 437 -10.81 4.02 5.16
C ASN A 437 -9.53 4.55 4.48
N GLN A 438 -8.49 3.72 4.34
CA GLN A 438 -7.28 4.12 3.61
C GLN A 438 -7.57 4.38 2.13
N GLU A 439 -8.36 3.52 1.49
CA GLU A 439 -8.79 3.72 0.11
C GLU A 439 -9.56 5.03 -0.05
N LYS A 440 -10.55 5.29 0.81
CA LYS A 440 -11.34 6.53 0.74
C LYS A 440 -10.48 7.79 0.90
N LYS A 441 -9.48 7.77 1.80
CA LYS A 441 -8.51 8.87 1.93
C LYS A 441 -7.74 9.12 0.64
N ALA A 442 -7.38 8.05 -0.08
CA ALA A 442 -6.68 8.15 -1.34
C ALA A 442 -7.58 8.68 -2.46
N MET A 443 -8.83 8.23 -2.50
CA MET A 443 -9.84 8.78 -3.42
C MET A 443 -10.10 10.27 -3.16
N TYR A 444 -10.16 10.68 -1.90
CA TYR A 444 -10.33 12.08 -1.53
C TYR A 444 -9.20 12.96 -2.04
N ALA A 445 -7.95 12.52 -1.92
CA ALA A 445 -6.82 13.29 -2.46
C ALA A 445 -6.89 13.44 -3.99
N VAL A 446 -7.32 12.40 -4.71
CA VAL A 446 -7.58 12.49 -6.16
C VAL A 446 -8.67 13.54 -6.43
N LYS A 447 -9.79 13.48 -5.70
CA LYS A 447 -10.88 14.46 -5.83
C LYS A 447 -10.37 15.90 -5.58
N LEU A 448 -9.68 16.13 -4.47
CA LEU A 448 -9.10 17.43 -4.13
C LEU A 448 -8.20 17.96 -5.24
N SER A 449 -7.26 17.15 -5.72
CA SER A 449 -6.34 17.56 -6.79
C SER A 449 -7.10 17.89 -8.08
N SER A 450 -8.16 17.14 -8.40
CA SER A 450 -8.97 17.36 -9.60
C SER A 450 -9.88 18.58 -9.51
N GLU A 451 -10.23 19.00 -8.29
CA GLU A 451 -10.96 20.23 -7.99
C GLU A 451 -10.04 21.46 -7.90
N GLY A 452 -8.74 21.29 -8.21
CA GLY A 452 -7.74 22.36 -8.24
C GLY A 452 -7.14 22.68 -6.88
N LYS A 453 -7.36 21.85 -5.85
CA LYS A 453 -6.67 22.01 -4.57
C LYS A 453 -5.21 21.57 -4.72
N ASP A 454 -4.32 22.49 -4.41
CA ASP A 454 -2.88 22.38 -4.61
C ASP A 454 -2.12 21.91 -3.38
N MET A 455 -2.75 21.85 -2.20
CA MET A 455 -2.08 21.50 -0.95
C MET A 455 -2.87 20.47 -0.13
N ILE A 456 -2.15 19.62 0.60
CA ILE A 456 -2.73 18.74 1.62
C ILE A 456 -1.89 18.79 2.90
N GLU A 457 -2.58 18.88 4.04
CA GLU A 457 -1.96 18.86 5.37
C GLU A 457 -2.18 17.50 6.04
N TYR A 458 -1.21 17.07 6.85
CA TYR A 458 -1.32 15.81 7.60
C TYR A 458 -2.59 15.73 8.43
N ASN A 459 -2.97 16.84 9.08
CA ASN A 459 -4.16 16.87 9.91
C ASN A 459 -5.45 16.84 9.07
N GLU A 460 -5.45 17.44 7.89
CA GLU A 460 -6.58 17.33 6.96
C GLU A 460 -6.74 15.87 6.52
N TRP A 461 -5.66 15.24 6.06
CA TRP A 461 -5.64 13.84 5.67
C TRP A 461 -6.02 12.89 6.82
N LYS A 462 -5.49 13.13 8.03
CA LYS A 462 -5.76 12.33 9.23
C LYS A 462 -7.23 12.42 9.63
N ASN A 463 -7.84 13.59 9.43
CA ASN A 463 -9.22 13.88 9.81
C ASN A 463 -10.22 13.75 8.64
N TYR A 464 -9.82 13.17 7.51
CA TYR A 464 -10.74 12.84 6.42
C TYR A 464 -11.94 12.02 6.94
N GLU A 465 -13.16 12.41 6.53
CA GLU A 465 -14.46 11.88 7.01
C GLU A 465 -14.72 12.01 8.52
N ARG A 466 -13.90 12.76 9.28
CA ARG A 466 -14.20 13.12 10.67
C ARG A 466 -15.10 14.35 10.74
N GLU A 467 -16.11 14.44 9.88
CA GLU A 467 -17.22 15.36 10.16
C GLU A 467 -17.98 14.76 11.34
N SER A 468 -17.84 15.41 12.48
CA SER A 468 -18.67 15.04 13.61
C SER A 468 -20.05 15.59 13.34
N VAL A 469 -20.99 14.70 13.10
CA VAL A 469 -22.38 15.08 12.96
C VAL A 469 -22.86 15.48 14.35
N LEU A 470 -23.05 16.78 14.55
CA LEU A 470 -23.80 17.32 15.68
C LEU A 470 -25.19 16.67 15.63
N GLY A 471 -25.59 15.97 16.70
CA GLY A 471 -26.93 15.41 16.79
C GLY A 471 -27.95 16.55 16.87
N GLU A 472 -29.10 16.35 16.22
CA GLU A 472 -30.17 17.36 16.07
C GLU A 472 -30.62 17.97 17.42
N GLU A 473 -30.50 17.19 18.49
CA GLU A 473 -30.93 17.57 19.84
C GLU A 473 -29.93 18.49 20.53
N VAL A 474 -30.47 19.57 21.10
CA VAL A 474 -29.74 20.64 21.75
C VAL A 474 -30.14 20.70 23.22
N PHE A 475 -29.16 20.82 24.11
CA PHE A 475 -29.39 20.79 25.55
C PHE A 475 -28.85 22.07 26.21
N SER A 476 -29.61 22.63 27.14
CA SER A 476 -29.19 23.83 27.89
C SER A 476 -28.15 23.51 28.94
N THR A 477 -28.11 22.25 29.40
CA THR A 477 -27.12 21.79 30.37
C THR A 477 -26.42 20.50 29.92
N TYR A 478 -25.18 20.35 30.38
CA TYR A 478 -24.41 19.13 30.15
C TYR A 478 -25.10 17.88 30.75
N LEU A 479 -25.80 18.05 31.87
CA LEU A 479 -26.49 16.97 32.56
C LEU A 479 -27.69 16.47 31.73
N GLU A 480 -28.44 17.38 31.11
CA GLU A 480 -29.51 17.03 30.17
C GLU A 480 -28.98 16.21 28.98
N ALA A 481 -27.86 16.64 28.39
CA ALA A 481 -27.21 15.92 27.30
C ALA A 481 -26.76 14.50 27.73
N ILE A 482 -26.24 14.33 28.95
CA ILE A 482 -25.91 13.01 29.51
C ILE A 482 -27.16 12.15 29.68
N HIS A 483 -28.23 12.70 30.26
CA HIS A 483 -29.47 11.95 30.48
C HIS A 483 -30.11 11.52 29.17
N TYR A 484 -30.10 12.39 28.16
CA TYR A 484 -30.51 12.04 26.81
C TYR A 484 -29.65 10.90 26.25
N ALA A 485 -28.32 11.02 26.31
CA ALA A 485 -27.41 9.99 25.80
C ALA A 485 -27.60 8.63 26.51
N LYS A 486 -27.74 8.62 27.85
CA LYS A 486 -28.05 7.40 28.63
C LYS A 486 -29.37 6.76 28.16
N ARG A 487 -30.37 7.57 27.81
CA ARG A 487 -31.71 7.11 27.42
C ARG A 487 -31.77 6.60 25.98
N GLN A 488 -31.03 7.22 25.06
CA GLN A 488 -30.98 6.82 23.66
C GLN A 488 -30.02 5.64 23.42
N PHE A 489 -28.92 5.58 24.16
CA PHE A 489 -27.87 4.56 23.96
C PHE A 489 -27.91 3.47 25.05
N LYS A 490 -29.11 2.99 25.41
CA LYS A 490 -29.33 2.02 26.50
C LYS A 490 -28.49 0.74 26.39
N ASP A 491 -28.15 0.31 25.18
CA ASP A 491 -27.32 -0.89 24.94
C ASP A 491 -25.80 -0.64 25.04
N HIS A 492 -25.38 0.57 25.43
CA HIS A 492 -23.98 0.98 25.46
C HIS A 492 -23.49 1.12 26.90
N THR A 493 -22.26 0.66 27.19
CA THR A 493 -21.67 0.82 28.52
C THR A 493 -21.26 2.28 28.73
N VAL A 494 -22.19 3.12 29.20
CA VAL A 494 -21.91 4.52 29.50
C VAL A 494 -21.20 4.60 30.85
N LYS A 495 -19.87 4.60 30.84
CA LYS A 495 -19.08 4.99 32.02
C LYS A 495 -19.10 6.50 32.17
N VAL A 496 -20.16 7.02 32.77
CA VAL A 496 -20.19 8.39 33.27
C VAL A 496 -19.45 8.39 34.60
N ASN A 497 -18.40 9.21 34.72
CA ASN A 497 -17.89 9.51 36.04
C ASN A 497 -18.82 10.55 36.66
N GLU A 498 -19.59 10.16 37.66
CA GLU A 498 -20.54 11.07 38.32
C GLU A 498 -19.82 12.05 39.26
N ASN A 499 -18.50 11.87 39.49
CA ASN A 499 -17.68 12.85 40.18
C ASN A 499 -17.47 14.10 39.30
N PRO A 500 -17.98 15.28 39.72
CA PRO A 500 -17.77 16.55 39.00
C PRO A 500 -16.30 16.89 38.78
N GLU A 501 -15.39 16.40 39.63
CA GLU A 501 -13.95 16.67 39.60
C GLU A 501 -13.20 15.88 38.52
N TYR A 502 -13.76 14.77 38.03
CA TYR A 502 -13.12 13.95 36.99
C TYR A 502 -13.15 14.60 35.60
N TYR A 503 -13.97 15.63 35.43
CA TYR A 503 -13.97 16.52 34.27
C TYR A 503 -12.94 17.63 34.44
N SER A 504 -11.76 17.29 34.98
CA SER A 504 -10.81 18.28 35.48
C SER A 504 -10.27 19.18 34.37
N GLU A 505 -10.33 20.48 34.65
CA GLU A 505 -9.85 21.61 33.86
C GLU A 505 -8.31 21.68 33.77
N THR A 506 -7.59 20.64 34.21
CA THR A 506 -6.15 20.70 34.53
C THR A 506 -5.27 19.78 33.69
N LYS A 507 -5.81 19.00 32.75
CA LYS A 507 -4.98 18.30 31.75
C LYS A 507 -4.54 19.28 30.66
N SER A 508 -3.24 19.36 30.41
CA SER A 508 -2.53 20.23 29.44
C SER A 508 -2.90 20.04 27.95
N ARG A 509 -4.04 19.43 27.63
CA ARG A 509 -4.55 19.22 26.26
C ARG A 509 -5.73 20.13 25.89
N LEU A 510 -5.98 21.18 26.67
CA LEU A 510 -7.07 22.15 26.46
C LEU A 510 -6.50 23.43 25.86
N GLY A 511 -7.19 24.06 24.90
CA GLY A 511 -6.75 25.38 24.43
C GLY A 511 -7.20 25.89 23.07
N SER A 512 -8.17 25.27 22.37
CA SER A 512 -8.69 25.87 21.13
C SER A 512 -10.22 25.80 21.01
N CYS A 513 -10.78 26.89 20.50
CA CYS A 513 -12.13 26.92 19.97
C CYS A 513 -12.04 26.89 18.44
N ASN A 514 -12.91 26.11 17.81
CA ASN A 514 -13.03 26.12 16.36
C ASN A 514 -14.36 26.73 15.98
N ARG A 515 -14.35 27.55 14.94
CA ARG A 515 -15.58 27.91 14.26
C ARG A 515 -16.18 26.65 13.60
N ILE A 516 -17.49 26.46 13.75
CA ILE A 516 -18.28 25.41 13.08
C ILE A 516 -19.27 26.09 12.15
N ASP A 517 -19.35 25.58 10.93
CA ASP A 517 -20.35 25.94 9.92
C ASP A 517 -20.79 24.64 9.23
N GLU A 518 -21.47 23.78 10.00
CA GLU A 518 -21.81 22.40 9.62
C GLU A 518 -23.33 22.18 9.77
N GLY A 519 -24.03 21.90 8.66
CA GLY A 519 -25.47 21.68 8.66
C GLY A 519 -26.27 22.92 9.11
N MET A 520 -27.12 22.75 10.12
CA MET A 520 -27.89 23.85 10.73
C MET A 520 -27.09 24.64 11.79
N TYR A 521 -25.85 24.26 12.07
CA TYR A 521 -25.08 24.82 13.17
C TYR A 521 -24.05 25.85 12.69
N ARG A 522 -24.14 27.05 13.26
CA ARG A 522 -23.19 28.15 13.05
C ARG A 522 -22.73 28.66 14.40
N GLY A 523 -21.45 28.51 14.71
CA GLY A 523 -20.95 28.92 16.02
C GLY A 523 -19.51 28.49 16.30
N PHE A 524 -19.24 28.21 17.56
CA PHE A 524 -17.91 28.04 18.14
C PHE A 524 -17.88 26.81 19.04
N ARG A 525 -17.09 25.80 18.67
CA ARG A 525 -16.89 24.55 19.40
C ARG A 525 -15.66 24.58 20.29
N PHE A 526 -15.86 24.43 21.59
CA PHE A 526 -14.75 24.32 22.53
C PHE A 526 -14.18 22.88 22.59
N ASN A 527 -12.85 22.76 22.73
CA ASN A 527 -12.14 21.47 22.75
C ASN A 527 -12.31 20.65 21.47
N SER A 528 -12.44 21.35 20.35
CA SER A 528 -12.44 20.76 19.03
C SER A 528 -11.06 20.21 18.69
N PHE A 529 -10.99 18.93 18.30
CA PHE A 529 -9.77 18.32 17.76
C PHE A 529 -9.57 18.59 16.27
N ASP A 530 -10.51 19.28 15.64
CA ASP A 530 -10.44 19.60 14.21
C ASP A 530 -9.51 20.79 14.01
N ASN A 531 -9.01 20.96 12.79
CA ASN A 531 -7.98 21.96 12.51
C ASN A 531 -8.48 23.22 11.82
N LYS A 532 -9.78 23.32 11.51
CA LYS A 532 -10.34 24.50 10.87
C LYS A 532 -10.45 25.64 11.91
N ASP A 533 -9.81 26.76 11.60
CA ASP A 533 -9.89 28.05 12.32
C ASP A 533 -9.76 27.97 13.85
N LYS A 534 -8.66 27.38 14.33
CA LYS A 534 -8.34 27.34 15.76
C LYS A 534 -8.08 28.75 16.29
N GLN A 535 -8.93 29.20 17.20
CA GLN A 535 -8.65 30.35 18.03
C GLN A 535 -8.16 29.88 19.41
N PRO A 536 -6.91 30.23 19.80
CA PRO A 536 -6.43 29.91 21.13
C PRO A 536 -7.25 30.65 22.18
N ILE A 537 -7.48 30.01 23.31
CA ILE A 537 -8.26 30.56 24.41
C ILE A 537 -7.40 30.51 25.67
N ASP A 538 -7.37 31.62 26.41
CA ASP A 538 -6.65 31.65 27.67
C ASP A 538 -7.38 30.83 28.75
N ASN A 539 -6.63 30.39 29.76
CA ASN A 539 -7.13 29.54 30.84
C ASN A 539 -8.27 30.18 31.64
N ASN A 540 -8.31 31.51 31.78
CA ASN A 540 -9.36 32.18 32.55
C ASN A 540 -10.67 32.17 31.77
N THR A 541 -10.63 32.48 30.47
CA THR A 541 -11.78 32.38 29.57
C THR A 541 -12.32 30.95 29.50
N PHE A 542 -11.44 29.94 29.50
CA PHE A 542 -11.84 28.53 29.54
C PHE A 542 -12.57 28.16 30.84
N LYS A 543 -12.01 28.52 32.00
CA LYS A 543 -12.60 28.27 33.33
C LYS A 543 -13.96 28.96 33.50
N LEU A 544 -14.06 30.21 33.04
CA LEU A 544 -15.30 31.00 33.14
C LEU A 544 -16.45 30.36 32.36
N ARG A 545 -16.13 29.66 31.27
CA ARG A 545 -17.07 29.04 30.35
C ARG A 545 -17.56 27.65 30.74
N LYS A 546 -17.00 27.04 31.80
CA LYS A 546 -17.44 25.76 32.39
C LYS A 546 -17.61 24.61 31.36
N THR A 547 -16.80 24.59 30.32
CA THR A 547 -16.95 23.60 29.24
C THR A 547 -16.62 22.20 29.74
N ARG A 548 -17.42 21.21 29.34
CA ARG A 548 -17.24 19.80 29.74
C ARG A 548 -17.24 18.92 28.50
N HIS A 549 -16.38 17.91 28.51
CA HIS A 549 -16.27 16.94 27.42
C HIS A 549 -16.40 15.52 27.97
N LEU A 550 -17.32 14.74 27.39
CA LEU A 550 -17.47 13.32 27.66
C LEU A 550 -17.15 12.54 26.39
N ARG A 551 -16.43 11.43 26.54
CA ARG A 551 -16.20 10.46 25.46
C ARG A 551 -16.81 9.14 25.89
N TRP A 552 -17.79 8.63 25.14
CA TRP A 552 -18.35 7.29 25.38
C TRP A 552 -17.96 6.31 24.27
N ARG A 553 -18.22 5.01 24.44
CA ARG A 553 -18.01 4.00 23.40
C ARG A 553 -19.01 2.84 23.55
N LYS A 554 -19.44 2.25 22.43
CA LYS A 554 -20.29 1.04 22.37
C LYS A 554 -19.59 -0.22 22.90
N LYS A 555 -18.26 -0.32 22.68
CA LYS A 555 -17.30 -1.37 23.12
C LYS A 555 -15.92 -0.71 23.31
N LYS A 556 -14.86 -1.43 23.75
CA LYS A 556 -13.47 -0.89 23.75
C LYS A 556 -13.05 -0.26 22.40
N THR A 557 -13.70 -0.64 21.30
CA THR A 557 -13.37 -0.34 19.89
C THR A 557 -14.46 0.44 19.11
N GLY A 558 -15.53 0.92 19.75
CA GLY A 558 -16.67 1.56 19.05
C GLY A 558 -16.59 3.08 18.90
N ASN A 559 -17.38 3.63 17.96
CA ASN A 559 -17.47 5.08 17.68
C ASN A 559 -17.80 5.88 18.95
N PRO A 560 -17.08 6.99 19.22
CA PRO A 560 -17.27 7.76 20.41
C PRO A 560 -18.21 8.88 20.06
N TYR A 561 -19.44 8.76 20.51
CA TYR A 561 -20.19 9.99 20.60
C TYR A 561 -19.69 10.80 21.80
N ARG A 562 -19.85 12.10 21.64
CA ARG A 562 -19.25 13.13 22.47
C ARG A 562 -20.33 14.11 22.84
N ILE A 563 -20.19 14.76 23.98
CA ILE A 563 -20.96 15.97 24.25
C ILE A 563 -20.04 17.15 24.00
N TRP A 564 -20.48 18.04 23.13
CA TRP A 564 -19.76 19.26 22.78
C TRP A 564 -20.47 20.48 23.34
N ALA A 565 -19.67 21.42 23.83
CA ALA A 565 -20.10 22.76 24.18
C ALA A 565 -19.97 23.65 22.93
N VAL A 566 -21.09 24.19 22.46
CA VAL A 566 -21.21 25.04 21.28
C VAL A 566 -21.76 26.39 21.72
N TYR A 567 -21.18 27.46 21.19
CA TYR A 567 -21.64 28.84 21.40
C TYR A 567 -22.00 29.45 20.04
N ASP A 568 -23.04 30.28 19.98
CA ASP A 568 -23.35 31.02 18.75
C ASP A 568 -22.25 32.04 18.45
N THR A 569 -21.76 32.72 19.50
CA THR A 569 -20.65 33.67 19.42
C THR A 569 -19.71 33.47 20.60
N LEU A 570 -18.44 33.86 20.45
CA LEU A 570 -17.52 33.81 21.58
C LEU A 570 -17.88 34.87 22.64
N GLU A 571 -18.54 35.96 22.30
CA GLU A 571 -18.83 37.05 23.24
C GLU A 571 -20.01 36.73 24.18
N ASP A 572 -20.93 35.87 23.75
CA ASP A 572 -22.13 35.53 24.51
C ASP A 572 -22.02 34.16 25.21
N ILE A 573 -21.72 34.17 26.50
CA ILE A 573 -21.66 32.96 27.32
C ILE A 573 -23.06 32.32 27.48
N SER A 574 -24.13 33.10 27.40
CA SER A 574 -25.50 32.61 27.56
C SER A 574 -25.97 31.78 26.35
N SER A 575 -25.29 31.92 25.20
CA SER A 575 -25.49 31.07 24.01
C SER A 575 -24.93 29.65 24.15
N LEU A 576 -24.36 29.28 25.30
CA LEU A 576 -23.82 27.95 25.51
C LEU A 576 -24.91 26.89 25.42
N MET A 577 -24.79 26.04 24.41
CA MET A 577 -25.57 24.84 24.24
C MET A 577 -24.68 23.60 24.22
N TYR A 578 -25.26 22.48 24.64
CA TYR A 578 -24.62 21.18 24.60
C TYR A 578 -25.25 20.33 23.50
N HIS A 579 -24.42 19.64 22.74
CA HIS A 579 -24.88 18.77 21.67
C HIS A 579 -24.30 17.38 21.84
N VAL A 580 -25.15 16.38 21.65
CA VAL A 580 -24.72 14.99 21.58
C VAL A 580 -24.27 14.71 20.16
N CYS A 581 -22.95 14.71 19.96
CA CYS A 581 -22.31 14.64 18.67
C CYS A 581 -21.86 13.23 18.39
N TYR A 582 -22.22 12.72 17.23
CA TYR A 582 -21.62 11.52 16.66
C TYR A 582 -20.38 11.93 15.89
N THR A 583 -19.22 11.80 16.51
CA THR A 583 -17.98 11.71 15.76
C THR A 583 -17.91 10.28 15.24
N PRO A 584 -17.96 10.02 13.93
CA PRO A 584 -17.47 8.74 13.44
C PRO A 584 -16.01 8.66 13.92
N ILE A 585 -15.66 7.71 14.80
CA ILE A 585 -14.25 7.30 14.82
C ILE A 585 -13.99 6.85 13.38
N ALA A 586 -12.87 7.25 12.79
CA ALA A 586 -12.35 6.56 11.60
C ALA A 586 -12.42 5.07 11.93
N LEU A 587 -13.35 4.30 11.36
CA LEU A 587 -13.92 3.20 12.13
C LEU A 587 -12.80 2.30 12.73
N HIS A 588 -12.87 2.09 14.05
CA HIS A 588 -11.87 1.45 14.93
C HIS A 588 -10.71 2.28 15.52
N ASN A 589 -10.20 1.76 16.64
CA ASN A 589 -9.14 2.34 17.48
C ASN A 589 -7.83 2.62 16.70
N ASP A 590 -7.73 3.79 16.08
CA ASP A 590 -6.43 4.47 15.81
C ASP A 590 -5.65 4.78 17.11
N LEU A 591 -6.09 4.28 18.27
CA LEU A 591 -5.32 4.32 19.52
C LEU A 591 -4.23 3.24 19.56
N ASP A 592 -4.31 2.22 18.71
CA ASP A 592 -3.23 1.23 18.49
C ASP A 592 -2.50 1.45 17.16
N GLU A 593 -2.85 2.49 16.38
CA GLU A 593 -1.80 3.11 15.57
C GLU A 593 -0.87 3.74 16.59
N SER A 594 0.06 2.97 17.14
CA SER A 594 1.05 3.49 18.06
C SER A 594 1.67 4.69 17.35
N GLU A 595 1.39 5.88 17.87
CA GLU A 595 2.23 7.07 17.67
C GLU A 595 3.59 6.82 18.35
N SER A 596 4.10 5.57 18.32
CA SER A 596 5.46 5.28 18.69
C SER A 596 6.30 5.99 17.65
N ASP A 597 6.90 7.10 18.07
CA ASP A 597 7.90 7.83 17.31
C ASP A 597 9.10 6.94 16.93
N SER A 598 9.14 5.67 17.34
CA SER A 598 10.02 4.64 16.81
C SER A 598 9.79 4.29 15.34
N ASP A 599 8.70 4.76 14.71
CA ASP A 599 8.38 4.59 13.29
C ASP A 599 8.79 5.78 12.40
N LEU A 600 9.26 6.89 12.99
CA LEU A 600 10.08 7.93 12.34
C LEU A 600 11.56 7.71 12.64
#